data_AF-A0A3N5UZH9-F1
#
_entry.id   AF-A0A3N5UZH9-F1
#
_cell.length_a   1.000
_cell.length_b   1.000
_cell.length_c   1.000
_cell.angle_alpha   90.00
_cell.angle_beta   90.00
_cell.angle_gamma   90.00
#
_symmetry.space_group_name_H-M   'P 1'
#
loop_
_entity.id
_entity.type
_entity.pdbx_description
1 polymer ?
#
loop_
_entity_poly.entity_id
_entity_poly.type
_entity_poly.pdbx_seq_one_letter_code
_entity_poly.pdbx_strand_id
1 'polypeptide(L)'
;MLETYPKKLSERLSEDYERQQALFSAQPAIVQRYLETQGKQIAQAVVDGDPQINFSLPDRVICTLENVDQPALVTIPQNQRTRSAGSFINRFRKTELYKELRHAFIELEQSPDRAVSVAAGLLRHATVMHMVSHMLPAGRTVCYTPAEEDESIPFIPEDDGLEPESAITAATDAIAEEGNGESGRGNLLVPFVPYARKFFLPQWVAFGEHGEMLVKSVDEANAHIKSMQRFMEVLFLAVALAPYISIDEEYAKKRYGMLGQLVNQGRALAIYQVKEIINRIKQRAEAGSLNRGLRLSLPYFDDQDLKLAISHFEVIPSGRIMFVPGFVVRAVRQEEVKVSQDTRYSSSTRKHLLYLLDLLEKAFEAANL
;
A
#
# COMPACT_ATOMS: atom_id res chain seq x y z
N MET A 1 -24.64 -3.73 22.13
CA MET A 1 -23.38 -3.40 22.83
C MET A 1 -22.13 -3.40 21.92
N LEU A 2 -22.22 -3.70 20.61
CA LEU A 2 -21.07 -3.72 19.69
C LEU A 2 -20.89 -2.43 18.86
N GLU A 3 -21.95 -1.64 18.63
CA GLU A 3 -21.88 -0.37 17.88
C GLU A 3 -21.22 0.78 18.65
N THR A 4 -21.06 0.66 19.97
CA THR A 4 -20.53 1.73 20.82
C THR A 4 -18.99 1.79 20.84
N TYR A 5 -18.33 0.68 20.56
CA TYR A 5 -16.86 0.57 20.58
C TYR A 5 -16.14 1.22 19.39
N PRO A 6 -16.54 1.00 18.12
CA PRO A 6 -15.86 1.61 16.98
C PRO A 6 -16.01 3.14 16.98
N LYS A 7 -17.19 3.64 17.37
CA LYS A 7 -17.45 5.08 17.48
C LYS A 7 -16.58 5.75 18.56
N LYS A 8 -16.50 5.16 19.76
CA LYS A 8 -15.63 5.65 20.85
C LYS A 8 -14.14 5.63 20.50
N LEU A 9 -13.70 4.62 19.75
CA LEU A 9 -12.32 4.55 19.29
C LEU A 9 -12.02 5.65 18.27
N SER A 10 -12.92 5.87 17.30
CA SER A 10 -12.78 6.94 16.31
C SER A 10 -12.75 8.32 16.97
N GLU A 11 -13.67 8.60 17.90
CA GLU A 11 -13.71 9.87 18.66
C GLU A 11 -12.39 10.10 19.40
N ARG A 12 -11.86 9.08 20.08
CA ARG A 12 -10.57 9.16 20.77
C ARG A 12 -9.39 9.44 19.83
N LEU A 13 -9.36 8.80 18.65
CA LEU A 13 -8.31 9.03 17.67
C LEU A 13 -8.40 10.46 17.09
N SER A 14 -9.60 10.98 16.87
CA SER A 14 -9.81 12.37 16.46
C SER A 14 -9.30 13.35 17.52
N GLU A 15 -9.67 13.16 18.78
CA GLU A 15 -9.18 13.99 19.89
C GLU A 15 -7.65 13.96 20.01
N ASP A 16 -7.03 12.78 19.86
CA ASP A 16 -5.58 12.63 19.93
C ASP A 16 -4.88 13.31 18.74
N TYR A 17 -5.44 13.23 17.52
CA TYR A 17 -4.92 13.94 16.34
C TYR A 17 -5.00 15.45 16.52
N GLU A 18 -6.19 15.99 16.85
CA GLU A 18 -6.42 17.42 17.05
C GLU A 18 -5.52 17.98 18.16
N ARG A 19 -5.36 17.24 19.26
CA ARG A 19 -4.47 17.62 20.36
C ARG A 19 -3.02 17.74 19.89
N GLN A 20 -2.50 16.75 19.15
CA GLN A 20 -1.12 16.78 18.67
C GLN A 20 -0.92 17.89 17.63
N GLN A 21 -1.88 18.06 16.71
CA GLN A 21 -1.83 19.11 15.69
C GLN A 21 -1.83 20.51 16.33
N ALA A 22 -2.68 20.74 17.33
CA ALA A 22 -2.73 22.00 18.06
C ALA A 22 -1.44 22.26 18.86
N LEU A 23 -0.91 21.24 19.54
CA LEU A 23 0.35 21.34 20.27
C LEU A 23 1.54 21.63 19.36
N PHE A 24 1.57 21.02 18.17
CA PHE A 24 2.61 21.24 17.16
C PHE A 24 2.54 22.67 16.62
N SER A 25 1.34 23.11 16.24
CA SER A 25 1.09 24.45 15.71
C SER A 25 1.39 25.56 16.73
N ALA A 26 1.22 25.27 18.03
CA ALA A 26 1.53 26.20 19.10
C ALA A 26 3.05 26.41 19.30
N GLN A 27 3.91 25.49 18.82
CA GLN A 27 5.36 25.61 19.00
C GLN A 27 5.94 26.80 18.22
N PRO A 28 7.06 27.39 18.68
CA PRO A 28 7.80 28.37 17.89
C PRO A 28 8.28 27.77 16.57
N ALA A 29 8.34 28.57 15.50
CA ALA A 29 8.73 28.10 14.16
C ALA A 29 10.10 27.40 14.12
N ILE A 30 11.06 27.82 14.96
CA ILE A 30 12.37 27.18 15.08
C ILE A 30 12.25 25.74 15.63
N VAL A 31 11.33 25.51 16.57
CA VAL A 31 11.07 24.20 17.17
C VAL A 31 10.31 23.32 16.18
N GLN A 32 9.32 23.87 15.47
CA GLN A 32 8.60 23.12 14.41
C GLN A 32 9.57 22.59 13.35
N ARG A 33 10.43 23.46 12.79
CA ARG A 33 11.44 23.07 11.79
C ARG A 33 12.44 22.04 12.31
N TYR A 34 12.83 22.17 13.57
CA TYR A 34 13.70 21.18 14.22
C TYR A 34 13.03 19.80 14.29
N LEU A 35 11.77 19.76 14.75
CA LEU A 35 10.97 18.54 14.84
C LEU A 35 10.73 17.93 13.45
N GLU A 36 10.45 18.74 12.43
CA GLU A 36 10.33 18.29 11.04
C GLU A 36 11.63 17.67 10.53
N THR A 37 12.77 18.30 10.81
CA THR A 37 14.09 17.80 10.38
C THR A 37 14.41 16.47 11.05
N GLN A 38 14.19 16.36 12.37
CA GLN A 38 14.37 15.10 13.11
C GLN A 38 13.36 14.05 12.65
N GLY A 39 12.08 14.43 12.45
CA GLY A 39 11.03 13.55 11.97
C GLY A 39 11.33 12.99 10.58
N LYS A 40 11.88 13.79 9.67
CA LYS A 40 12.36 13.34 8.36
C LYS A 40 13.44 12.27 8.48
N GLN A 41 14.44 12.47 9.35
CA GLN A 41 15.50 11.49 9.55
C GLN A 41 14.96 10.16 10.10
N ILE A 42 14.01 10.23 11.04
CA ILE A 42 13.36 9.05 11.62
C ILE A 42 12.51 8.31 10.58
N ALA A 43 11.69 9.06 9.83
CA ALA A 43 10.85 8.52 8.78
C ALA A 43 11.68 7.78 7.72
N GLN A 44 12.79 8.38 7.26
CA GLN A 44 13.68 7.77 6.28
C GLN A 44 14.29 6.45 6.81
N ALA A 45 14.85 6.45 8.02
CA ALA A 45 15.46 5.25 8.60
C ALA A 45 14.45 4.11 8.80
N VAL A 46 13.22 4.44 9.20
CA VAL A 46 12.12 3.47 9.34
C VAL A 46 11.78 2.84 8.00
N VAL A 47 11.63 3.66 6.97
CA VAL A 47 11.25 3.21 5.64
C VAL A 47 12.38 2.38 5.02
N ASP A 48 13.63 2.83 5.10
CA ASP A 48 14.81 2.12 4.57
C ASP A 48 15.12 0.82 5.31
N GLY A 49 14.52 0.61 6.48
CA GLY A 49 14.72 -0.60 7.28
C GLY A 49 16.08 -0.61 7.99
N ASP A 50 16.54 0.56 8.41
CA ASP A 50 17.80 0.69 9.15
C ASP A 50 17.77 -0.11 10.45
N PRO A 51 18.90 -0.66 10.91
CA PRO A 51 18.92 -1.47 12.14
C PRO A 51 18.77 -0.63 13.42
N GLN A 52 19.10 0.66 13.36
CA GLN A 52 19.06 1.59 14.48
C GLN A 52 18.99 3.04 14.00
N ILE A 53 18.57 3.93 14.88
CA ILE A 53 18.63 5.37 14.67
C ILE A 53 18.94 6.12 15.96
N ASN A 54 19.71 7.20 15.84
CA ASN A 54 19.87 8.21 16.88
C ASN A 54 19.02 9.43 16.55
N PHE A 55 18.30 9.94 17.53
CA PHE A 55 17.49 11.15 17.39
C PHE A 55 17.58 11.99 18.65
N SER A 56 17.13 13.23 18.55
CA SER A 56 17.23 14.18 19.65
C SER A 56 15.97 15.04 19.81
N LEU A 57 15.56 15.23 21.06
CA LEU A 57 14.47 16.13 21.42
C LEU A 57 14.93 17.60 21.31
N PRO A 58 14.01 18.54 21.04
CA PRO A 58 14.31 19.96 21.03
C PRO A 58 14.84 20.43 22.40
N ASP A 59 15.51 21.58 22.41
CA ASP A 59 16.03 22.18 23.64
C ASP A 59 14.93 22.77 24.53
N ARG A 60 13.85 23.23 23.91
CA ARG A 60 12.67 23.80 24.56
C ARG A 60 11.39 23.37 23.85
N VAL A 61 10.30 23.30 24.60
CA VAL A 61 8.97 22.99 24.07
C VAL A 61 7.92 23.78 24.84
N ILE A 62 6.86 24.18 24.15
CA ILE A 62 5.67 24.74 24.79
C ILE A 62 4.83 23.58 25.31
N CYS A 63 4.57 23.58 26.62
CA CYS A 63 3.67 22.64 27.26
C CYS A 63 2.86 23.32 28.36
N THR A 64 1.70 22.73 28.68
CA THR A 64 0.91 23.10 29.86
C THR A 64 1.46 22.35 31.07
N LEU A 65 1.80 23.09 32.12
CA LEU A 65 2.28 22.54 33.39
C LEU A 65 1.12 22.50 34.38
N GLU A 66 1.10 21.51 35.28
CA GLU A 66 0.01 21.34 36.27
C GLU A 66 -0.21 22.57 37.17
N ASN A 67 0.82 23.41 37.31
CA ASN A 67 0.81 24.61 38.16
C ASN A 67 0.69 25.93 37.37
N VAL A 68 0.54 25.87 36.05
CA VAL A 68 0.44 27.06 35.18
C VAL A 68 -0.68 26.83 34.17
N ASP A 69 -1.79 27.56 34.33
CA ASP A 69 -2.96 27.47 33.42
C ASP A 69 -2.63 27.89 31.98
N GLN A 70 -1.50 28.57 31.77
CA GLN A 70 -1.06 29.03 30.46
C GLN A 70 0.09 28.17 29.91
N PRO A 71 0.10 27.89 28.59
CA PRO A 71 1.22 27.23 27.94
C PRO A 71 2.51 28.01 28.15
N ALA A 72 3.55 27.34 28.65
CA ALA A 72 4.84 27.94 28.93
C ALA A 72 5.94 27.25 28.13
N LEU A 73 6.97 28.01 27.73
CA LEU A 73 8.16 27.47 27.10
C LEU A 73 9.08 26.86 28.16
N VAL A 74 9.18 25.53 28.17
CA VAL A 74 9.94 24.76 29.16
C VAL A 74 11.23 24.22 28.54
N THR A 75 12.33 24.28 29.27
CA THR A 75 13.63 23.77 28.81
C THR A 75 13.78 22.30 29.17
N ILE A 76 14.20 21.48 28.20
CA ILE A 76 14.45 20.05 28.38
C ILE A 76 15.91 19.84 28.82
N PRO A 77 16.19 19.09 29.90
CA PRO A 77 17.55 18.80 30.34
C PRO A 77 18.41 18.13 29.26
N GLN A 78 19.67 18.57 29.09
CA GLN A 78 20.55 18.11 28.00
C GLN A 78 20.78 16.58 28.02
N ASN A 79 20.88 15.98 29.21
CA ASN A 79 21.04 14.54 29.40
C ASN A 79 19.83 13.71 28.97
N GLN A 80 18.67 14.34 28.72
CA GLN A 80 17.44 13.67 28.31
C GLN A 80 17.11 13.87 26.83
N ARG A 81 17.85 14.74 26.14
CA ARG A 81 17.57 15.10 24.73
C ARG A 81 17.99 14.02 23.74
N THR A 82 19.17 13.45 23.90
CA THR A 82 19.71 12.48 22.93
C THR A 82 19.20 11.09 23.25
N ARG A 83 18.64 10.41 22.25
CA ARG A 83 18.07 9.07 22.35
C ARG A 83 18.46 8.23 21.16
N SER A 84 18.37 6.92 21.33
CA SER A 84 18.60 5.94 20.28
C SER A 84 17.51 4.88 20.33
N ALA A 85 17.07 4.41 19.18
CA ALA A 85 16.18 3.27 19.06
C ALA A 85 16.80 2.21 18.16
N GLY A 86 16.60 0.94 18.54
CA GLY A 86 17.17 -0.20 17.85
C GLY A 86 18.64 -0.46 18.18
N SER A 87 19.21 -1.45 17.50
CA SER A 87 20.58 -1.91 17.69
C SER A 87 21.05 -2.65 16.43
N PHE A 88 22.36 -2.64 16.15
CA PHE A 88 22.93 -3.50 15.11
C PHE A 88 22.58 -4.99 15.25
N ILE A 89 22.26 -5.45 16.46
CA ILE A 89 21.79 -6.83 16.72
C ILE A 89 20.42 -7.09 16.06
N ASN A 90 19.60 -6.06 15.85
CA ASN A 90 18.28 -6.20 15.26
C ASN A 90 18.30 -6.72 13.82
N ARG A 91 19.38 -6.43 13.08
CA ARG A 91 19.61 -7.03 11.74
C ARG A 91 19.61 -8.56 11.80
N PHE A 92 20.16 -9.15 12.87
CA PHE A 92 20.22 -10.59 13.06
C PHE A 92 18.91 -11.17 13.61
N ARG A 93 18.16 -10.39 14.40
CA ARG A 93 16.86 -10.79 14.98
C ARG A 93 15.66 -10.55 14.08
N LYS A 94 15.86 -9.89 12.92
CA LYS A 94 14.78 -9.42 12.03
C LYS A 94 13.75 -8.55 12.77
N THR A 95 14.17 -7.87 13.83
CA THR A 95 13.30 -6.90 14.53
C THR A 95 13.25 -5.63 13.70
N GLU A 96 12.05 -5.25 13.28
CA GLU A 96 11.84 -4.05 12.46
C GLU A 96 11.97 -2.79 13.33
N LEU A 97 12.72 -1.80 12.84
CA LEU A 97 13.04 -0.58 13.57
C LEU A 97 11.82 0.17 14.08
N TYR A 98 10.71 0.17 13.32
CA TYR A 98 9.50 0.87 13.72
C TYR A 98 8.91 0.34 15.04
N LYS A 99 9.09 -0.95 15.37
CA LYS A 99 8.61 -1.54 16.62
C LYS A 99 9.39 -1.00 17.82
N GLU A 100 10.70 -0.92 17.68
CA GLU A 100 11.61 -0.34 18.69
C GLU A 100 11.35 1.15 18.87
N LEU A 101 11.19 1.89 17.76
CA LEU A 101 10.85 3.31 17.81
C LEU A 101 9.49 3.56 18.46
N ARG A 102 8.49 2.75 18.13
CA ARG A 102 7.17 2.84 18.79
C ARG A 102 7.31 2.64 20.29
N HIS A 103 8.09 1.64 20.72
CA HIS A 103 8.34 1.40 22.14
C HIS A 103 9.05 2.57 22.81
N ALA A 104 10.12 3.08 22.19
CA ALA A 104 10.86 4.23 22.68
C ALA A 104 10.00 5.50 22.80
N PHE A 105 9.14 5.77 21.82
CA PHE A 105 8.20 6.90 21.90
C PHE A 105 7.18 6.71 23.04
N ILE A 106 6.62 5.52 23.21
CA ILE A 106 5.68 5.24 24.31
C ILE A 106 6.36 5.47 25.66
N GLU A 107 7.60 5.01 25.84
CA GLU A 107 8.35 5.20 27.08
C GLU A 107 8.60 6.69 27.36
N LEU A 108 9.02 7.46 26.34
CA LEU A 108 9.26 8.90 26.49
C LEU A 108 7.97 9.69 26.73
N GLU A 109 6.86 9.33 26.09
CA GLU A 109 5.55 9.94 26.31
C GLU A 109 5.01 9.66 27.71
N GLN A 110 5.43 8.56 28.34
CA GLN A 110 5.12 8.24 29.74
C GLN A 110 6.11 8.83 30.75
N SER A 111 7.08 9.64 30.30
CA SER A 111 8.04 10.29 31.18
C SER A 111 7.33 11.19 32.22
N PRO A 112 7.80 11.20 33.48
CA PRO A 112 7.29 12.13 34.49
C PRO A 112 7.65 13.59 34.16
N ASP A 113 8.67 13.83 33.33
CA ASP A 113 8.96 15.16 32.81
C ASP A 113 8.00 15.49 31.66
N ARG A 114 7.08 16.42 31.93
CA ARG A 114 6.07 16.86 30.97
C ARG A 114 6.69 17.41 29.67
N ALA A 115 7.83 18.09 29.74
CA ALA A 115 8.50 18.62 28.56
C ALA A 115 9.05 17.51 27.68
N VAL A 116 9.62 16.45 28.28
CA VAL A 116 10.08 15.26 27.56
C VAL A 116 8.90 14.52 26.91
N SER A 117 7.82 14.32 27.67
CA SER A 117 6.60 13.66 27.19
C SER A 117 6.00 14.38 25.98
N VAL A 118 5.83 15.70 26.07
CA VAL A 118 5.29 16.51 24.96
C VAL A 118 6.25 16.52 23.77
N ALA A 119 7.55 16.69 23.98
CA ALA A 119 8.53 16.68 22.89
C ALA A 119 8.57 15.35 22.13
N ALA A 120 8.43 14.22 22.83
CA ALA A 120 8.35 12.90 22.21
C ALA A 120 7.08 12.75 21.36
N GLY A 121 5.93 13.17 21.88
CA GLY A 121 4.66 13.18 21.13
C GLY A 121 4.73 14.03 19.86
N LEU A 122 5.30 15.23 19.96
CA LEU A 122 5.50 16.13 18.83
C LEU A 122 6.48 15.57 17.79
N LEU A 123 7.55 14.91 18.23
CA LEU A 123 8.51 14.28 17.32
C LEU A 123 7.88 13.09 16.58
N ARG A 124 7.10 12.26 17.28
CA ARG A 124 6.33 11.17 16.67
C ARG A 124 5.31 11.72 15.67
N HIS A 125 4.60 12.79 16.02
CA HIS A 125 3.66 13.47 15.13
C HIS A 125 4.37 14.01 13.87
N ALA A 126 5.46 14.76 14.03
CA ALA A 126 6.25 15.28 12.90
C ALA A 126 6.79 14.16 11.99
N THR A 127 7.19 13.03 12.57
CA THR A 127 7.65 11.85 11.81
C THR A 127 6.54 11.32 10.91
N VAL A 128 5.36 11.03 11.46
CA VAL A 128 4.27 10.45 10.66
C VAL A 128 3.68 11.46 9.66
N MET A 129 3.64 12.74 10.00
CA MET A 129 3.24 13.80 9.05
C MET A 129 4.20 13.90 7.88
N HIS A 130 5.51 13.72 8.11
CA HIS A 130 6.49 13.65 7.02
C HIS A 130 6.27 12.43 6.13
N MET A 131 6.03 11.26 6.72
CA MET A 131 5.74 10.03 5.97
C MET A 131 4.52 10.19 5.07
N VAL A 132 3.44 10.77 5.59
CA VAL A 132 2.21 10.97 4.82
C VAL A 132 2.39 12.07 3.77
N SER A 133 2.83 13.26 4.16
CA SER A 133 2.74 14.45 3.31
C SER A 133 3.91 14.61 2.32
N HIS A 134 5.10 14.10 2.65
CA HIS A 134 6.33 14.41 1.91
C HIS A 134 7.04 13.19 1.30
N MET A 135 6.90 11.99 1.89
CA MET A 135 7.53 10.78 1.32
C MET A 135 6.69 10.15 0.19
N LEU A 136 5.42 10.51 0.11
CA LEU A 136 4.47 9.90 -0.81
C LEU A 136 3.98 10.94 -1.82
N PRO A 137 3.97 10.60 -3.12
CA PRO A 137 3.48 11.50 -4.15
C PRO A 137 2.03 11.90 -3.86
N ALA A 138 1.72 13.17 -4.12
CA ALA A 138 0.34 13.63 -4.16
C ALA A 138 -0.35 13.07 -5.40
N GLY A 139 -1.57 12.55 -5.22
CA GLY A 139 -2.39 12.05 -6.30
C GLY A 139 -3.72 12.78 -6.41
N ARG A 140 -4.49 12.38 -7.42
CA ARG A 140 -5.84 12.90 -7.66
C ARG A 140 -6.78 12.46 -6.53
N THR A 141 -7.88 13.17 -6.36
CA THR A 141 -8.96 12.66 -5.49
C THR A 141 -9.81 11.73 -6.33
N VAL A 142 -9.96 10.47 -5.90
CA VAL A 142 -10.68 9.44 -6.66
C VAL A 142 -11.64 8.73 -5.73
N CYS A 143 -12.87 8.55 -6.20
CA CYS A 143 -13.85 7.67 -5.60
C CYS A 143 -13.82 6.33 -6.32
N TYR A 144 -13.74 5.25 -5.57
CA TYR A 144 -13.80 3.89 -6.10
C TYR A 144 -15.14 3.27 -5.74
N THR A 145 -15.72 2.55 -6.70
CA THR A 145 -16.90 1.71 -6.52
C THR A 145 -16.52 0.24 -6.47
N PRO A 146 -17.29 -0.56 -5.72
CA PRO A 146 -17.15 -2.00 -5.75
C PRO A 146 -17.63 -2.55 -7.10
N ALA A 147 -16.99 -3.61 -7.60
CA ALA A 147 -17.40 -4.25 -8.84
C ALA A 147 -18.77 -4.96 -8.73
N GLU A 148 -19.09 -5.43 -7.52
CA GLU A 148 -20.32 -6.15 -7.16
C GLU A 148 -20.72 -5.73 -5.74
N GLU A 149 -22.00 -5.87 -5.35
CA GLU A 149 -22.50 -5.41 -4.04
C GLU A 149 -21.75 -5.99 -2.83
N ASP A 150 -21.23 -7.20 -2.93
CA ASP A 150 -20.52 -7.93 -1.88
C ASP A 150 -18.97 -7.92 -2.06
N GLU A 151 -18.44 -7.09 -2.97
CA GLU A 151 -17.01 -6.80 -3.07
C GLU A 151 -16.57 -5.91 -1.89
N SER A 152 -15.60 -6.38 -1.10
CA SER A 152 -15.21 -5.71 0.15
C SER A 152 -14.27 -4.53 -0.05
N ILE A 153 -13.57 -4.48 -1.19
CA ILE A 153 -12.60 -3.42 -1.49
C ILE A 153 -13.03 -2.75 -2.80
N PRO A 154 -13.50 -1.50 -2.76
CA PRO A 154 -13.78 -0.74 -3.97
C PRO A 154 -12.51 -0.49 -4.78
N PHE A 155 -12.55 -0.76 -6.09
CA PHE A 155 -11.38 -0.61 -6.98
C PHE A 155 -11.71 -0.17 -8.42
N ILE A 156 -12.99 0.00 -8.77
CA ILE A 156 -13.39 0.56 -10.06
C ILE A 156 -13.49 2.08 -9.90
N PRO A 157 -12.66 2.89 -10.57
CA PRO A 157 -12.75 4.32 -10.41
C PRO A 157 -14.05 4.85 -11.01
N GLU A 158 -14.74 5.72 -10.29
CA GLU A 158 -15.93 6.40 -10.82
C GLU A 158 -15.56 7.30 -12.02
N ASP A 159 -16.51 7.46 -12.93
CA ASP A 159 -16.41 8.51 -13.93
C ASP A 159 -16.80 9.83 -13.27
N ASP A 160 -15.81 10.69 -13.02
CA ASP A 160 -16.03 12.00 -12.42
C ASP A 160 -16.64 13.00 -13.43
N GLY A 161 -16.87 12.58 -14.68
CA GLY A 161 -17.46 13.41 -15.72
C GLY A 161 -16.62 14.64 -16.06
N LEU A 162 -15.39 14.72 -15.55
CA LEU A 162 -14.44 15.76 -15.90
C LEU A 162 -14.00 15.47 -17.33
N GLU A 163 -14.48 16.31 -18.27
CA GLU A 163 -14.00 16.32 -19.65
C GLU A 163 -12.47 16.24 -19.68
N PRO A 164 -11.87 15.55 -20.65
CA PRO A 164 -10.44 15.38 -20.69
C PRO A 164 -9.75 16.72 -20.97
N GLU A 165 -9.44 17.48 -19.91
CA GLU A 165 -8.60 18.68 -20.01
C GLU A 165 -7.29 18.25 -20.67
N SER A 166 -6.99 18.76 -21.87
CA SER A 166 -5.86 18.30 -22.67
C SER A 166 -4.59 18.13 -21.82
N ALA A 167 -3.80 17.07 -22.05
CA ALA A 167 -2.57 16.75 -21.33
C ALA A 167 -1.49 17.86 -21.35
N ILE A 168 -1.76 18.97 -22.03
CA ILE A 168 -0.89 20.13 -22.21
C ILE A 168 -1.14 21.19 -21.11
N THR A 169 -2.29 21.17 -20.41
CA THR A 169 -2.70 22.25 -19.48
C THR A 169 -2.83 21.84 -18.02
N ALA A 170 -2.62 20.57 -17.66
CA ALA A 170 -2.72 20.13 -16.28
C ALA A 170 -1.49 20.60 -15.46
N ALA A 171 -1.65 21.65 -14.68
CA ALA A 171 -0.61 22.22 -13.81
C ALA A 171 -0.09 21.26 -12.73
N THR A 172 -0.76 20.12 -12.51
CA THR A 172 -0.42 19.09 -11.52
C THR A 172 0.42 17.94 -12.08
N ASP A 173 0.63 17.85 -13.39
CA ASP A 173 1.24 16.67 -14.04
C ASP A 173 2.78 16.74 -14.14
N ALA A 174 3.40 17.77 -13.58
CA ALA A 174 4.85 17.92 -13.51
C ALA A 174 5.35 17.76 -12.06
N ILE A 175 5.26 16.55 -11.50
CA ILE A 175 6.14 16.19 -10.38
C ILE A 175 7.48 15.78 -11.00
N ALA A 176 8.36 16.76 -11.19
CA ALA A 176 9.78 16.48 -11.30
C ALA A 176 10.22 15.80 -9.99
N GLU A 177 10.72 14.58 -10.07
CA GLU A 177 11.58 14.04 -9.01
C GLU A 177 12.74 15.04 -8.85
N GLU A 178 12.72 15.89 -7.83
CA GLU A 178 13.94 16.51 -7.30
C GLU A 178 14.75 15.43 -6.57
N GLY A 179 15.23 14.45 -7.34
CA GLY A 179 16.23 13.49 -6.96
C GLY A 179 17.59 13.99 -7.41
N ASN A 180 18.46 14.28 -6.45
CA ASN A 180 19.88 14.42 -6.71
C ASN A 180 20.39 13.16 -7.42
N GLY A 181 20.71 13.32 -8.71
CA GLY A 181 21.55 12.48 -9.57
C GLY A 181 21.61 10.98 -9.31
N GLU A 182 20.77 10.20 -9.99
CA GLU A 182 21.19 8.90 -10.53
C GLU A 182 20.84 8.81 -12.02
N SER A 183 21.88 8.84 -12.84
CA SER A 183 21.82 8.74 -14.29
C SER A 183 21.34 7.35 -14.71
N GLY A 184 20.16 7.26 -15.35
CA GLY A 184 19.76 6.03 -16.05
C GLY A 184 18.27 5.77 -16.27
N ARG A 185 17.35 6.54 -15.67
CA ARG A 185 15.91 6.39 -15.95
C ARG A 185 15.47 7.32 -17.08
N GLY A 186 15.29 6.75 -18.27
CA GLY A 186 14.73 7.49 -19.40
C GLY A 186 13.35 8.06 -19.07
N ASN A 187 13.09 9.28 -19.53
CA ASN A 187 11.80 9.96 -19.42
C ASN A 187 10.65 9.00 -19.77
N LEU A 188 9.83 8.67 -18.78
CA LEU A 188 8.68 7.78 -18.90
C LEU A 188 7.58 8.50 -19.71
N LEU A 189 7.71 8.52 -21.04
CA LEU A 189 6.64 8.89 -21.96
C LEU A 189 5.63 7.73 -22.01
N VAL A 190 4.75 7.65 -21.01
CA VAL A 190 3.59 6.75 -21.07
C VAL A 190 2.55 7.40 -21.99
N PRO A 191 2.06 6.69 -23.03
CA PRO A 191 0.94 7.16 -23.83
C PRO A 191 -0.26 7.35 -22.89
N PHE A 192 -0.71 8.58 -22.81
CA PHE A 192 -1.62 9.01 -21.77
C PHE A 192 -3.07 8.75 -22.22
N VAL A 193 -3.69 7.71 -21.64
CA VAL A 193 -5.02 7.19 -22.03
C VAL A 193 -6.10 7.75 -21.09
N PRO A 194 -7.30 8.13 -21.58
CA PRO A 194 -8.40 8.63 -20.75
C PRO A 194 -8.75 7.74 -19.55
N TYR A 195 -8.62 6.41 -19.69
CA TYR A 195 -8.85 5.48 -18.58
C TYR A 195 -7.89 5.69 -17.41
N ALA A 196 -6.60 5.94 -17.69
CA ALA A 196 -5.59 6.11 -16.64
C ALA A 196 -5.85 7.35 -15.77
N ARG A 197 -6.50 8.37 -16.31
CA ARG A 197 -6.87 9.60 -15.58
C ARG A 197 -7.80 9.33 -14.42
N LYS A 198 -8.62 8.29 -14.49
CA LYS A 198 -9.59 7.98 -13.44
C LYS A 198 -8.92 7.48 -12.15
N PHE A 199 -7.61 7.22 -12.17
CA PHE A 199 -6.86 6.69 -11.03
C PHE A 199 -6.11 7.76 -10.24
N PHE A 200 -5.76 7.40 -9.00
CA PHE A 200 -5.06 8.26 -8.05
C PHE A 200 -3.70 8.75 -8.60
N LEU A 201 -2.92 7.85 -9.22
CA LEU A 201 -1.69 8.15 -9.94
C LEU A 201 -1.73 7.57 -11.37
N PRO A 202 -2.15 8.35 -12.38
CA PRO A 202 -2.28 7.89 -13.76
C PRO A 202 -1.00 7.25 -14.35
N GLN A 203 0.17 7.73 -13.94
CA GLN A 203 1.47 7.24 -14.39
C GLN A 203 1.81 5.81 -13.95
N TRP A 204 1.05 5.25 -13.00
CA TRP A 204 1.24 3.87 -12.52
C TRP A 204 0.14 2.92 -13.02
N VAL A 205 -0.65 3.35 -14.02
CA VAL A 205 -1.67 2.52 -14.67
C VAL A 205 -1.01 1.73 -15.80
N ALA A 206 -0.91 0.41 -15.60
CA ALA A 206 -0.30 -0.51 -16.55
C ALA A 206 -1.33 -1.17 -17.49
N PHE A 207 -2.60 -1.21 -17.10
CA PHE A 207 -3.67 -1.84 -17.86
C PHE A 207 -4.83 -0.88 -18.11
N GLY A 208 -5.36 -0.89 -19.34
CA GLY A 208 -6.50 -0.11 -19.76
C GLY A 208 -7.84 -0.75 -19.41
N GLU A 209 -8.92 -0.13 -19.87
CA GLU A 209 -10.30 -0.50 -19.51
C GLU A 209 -10.67 -1.92 -19.94
N HIS A 210 -10.12 -2.39 -21.06
CA HIS A 210 -10.42 -3.72 -21.61
C HIS A 210 -9.34 -4.75 -21.25
N GLY A 211 -8.42 -4.40 -20.34
CA GLY A 211 -7.31 -5.24 -19.91
C GLY A 211 -6.16 -5.31 -20.92
N GLU A 212 -6.10 -4.39 -21.88
CA GLU A 212 -4.95 -4.17 -22.73
C GLU A 212 -3.78 -3.59 -21.93
N MET A 213 -2.55 -4.02 -22.25
CA MET A 213 -1.35 -3.50 -21.61
C MET A 213 -1.00 -2.13 -22.19
N LEU A 214 -0.88 -1.11 -21.32
CA LEU A 214 -0.51 0.26 -21.68
C LEU A 214 1.00 0.51 -21.59
N VAL A 215 1.69 -0.32 -20.80
CA VAL A 215 3.15 -0.32 -20.62
C VAL A 215 3.83 -1.27 -21.61
N LYS A 216 5.17 -1.19 -21.70
CA LYS A 216 5.93 -1.94 -22.73
C LYS A 216 6.11 -3.41 -22.39
N SER A 217 5.94 -3.80 -21.13
CA SER A 217 6.18 -5.16 -20.67
C SER A 217 5.47 -5.52 -19.37
N VAL A 218 5.32 -6.82 -19.13
CA VAL A 218 4.87 -7.39 -17.85
C VAL A 218 5.79 -6.99 -16.70
N ASP A 219 7.09 -6.83 -16.94
CA ASP A 219 8.06 -6.43 -15.91
C ASP A 219 7.84 -4.97 -15.47
N GLU A 220 7.51 -4.09 -16.41
CA GLU A 220 7.15 -2.70 -16.13
C GLU A 220 5.84 -2.62 -15.33
N ALA A 221 4.83 -3.41 -15.70
CA ALA A 221 3.57 -3.51 -14.95
C ALA A 221 3.82 -3.99 -13.50
N ASN A 222 4.66 -5.01 -13.32
CA ASN A 222 5.08 -5.48 -12.00
C ASN A 222 5.84 -4.41 -11.20
N ALA A 223 6.67 -3.60 -11.85
CA ALA A 223 7.40 -2.51 -11.20
C ALA A 223 6.44 -1.43 -10.67
N HIS A 224 5.39 -1.10 -11.41
CA HIS A 224 4.33 -0.21 -10.92
C HIS A 224 3.61 -0.81 -9.70
N ILE A 225 3.23 -2.09 -9.74
CA ILE A 225 2.60 -2.76 -8.59
C ILE A 225 3.51 -2.74 -7.36
N LYS A 226 4.82 -3.01 -7.51
CA LYS A 226 5.78 -2.91 -6.41
C LYS A 226 5.89 -1.50 -5.84
N SER A 227 5.83 -0.49 -6.70
CA SER A 227 5.85 0.92 -6.26
C SER A 227 4.60 1.27 -5.45
N MET A 228 3.42 0.78 -5.89
CA MET A 228 2.15 0.92 -5.17
C MET A 228 2.15 0.16 -3.83
N GLN A 229 2.71 -1.05 -3.78
CA GLN A 229 2.90 -1.80 -2.54
C GLN A 229 3.77 -1.03 -1.55
N ARG A 230 4.90 -0.49 -2.02
CA ARG A 230 5.81 0.32 -1.21
C ARG A 230 5.12 1.58 -0.68
N PHE A 231 4.29 2.23 -1.50
CA PHE A 231 3.47 3.35 -1.06
C PHE A 231 2.55 2.96 0.11
N MET A 232 1.86 1.81 0.01
CA MET A 232 1.00 1.30 1.08
C MET A 232 1.79 0.93 2.35
N GLU A 233 2.99 0.35 2.22
CA GLU A 233 3.87 0.06 3.35
C GLU A 233 4.19 1.31 4.18
N VAL A 234 4.52 2.43 3.53
CA VAL A 234 4.80 3.69 4.23
C VAL A 234 3.58 4.17 5.02
N LEU A 235 2.38 4.10 4.45
CA LEU A 235 1.14 4.45 5.15
C LEU A 235 0.88 3.52 6.36
N PHE A 236 1.12 2.22 6.20
CA PHE A 236 0.97 1.26 7.31
C PHE A 236 1.97 1.53 8.42
N LEU A 237 3.22 1.87 8.10
CA LEU A 237 4.23 2.25 9.09
C LEU A 237 3.84 3.54 9.83
N ALA A 238 3.26 4.53 9.13
CA ALA A 238 2.77 5.76 9.75
C ALA A 238 1.68 5.46 10.80
N VAL A 239 0.66 4.66 10.46
CA VAL A 239 -0.39 4.24 11.42
C VAL A 239 0.18 3.36 12.54
N ALA A 240 1.15 2.50 12.24
CA ALA A 240 1.79 1.66 13.25
C ALA A 240 2.53 2.48 14.31
N LEU A 241 3.13 3.61 13.93
CA LEU A 241 3.79 4.55 14.84
C LEU A 241 2.78 5.42 15.60
N ALA A 242 1.80 5.99 14.89
CA ALA A 242 0.81 6.90 15.45
C ALA A 242 -0.60 6.58 14.92
N PRO A 243 -1.38 5.74 15.62
CA PRO A 243 -2.69 5.28 15.12
C PRO A 243 -3.68 6.40 14.78
N TYR A 244 -3.61 7.54 15.48
CA TYR A 244 -4.50 8.68 15.23
C TYR A 244 -4.35 9.29 13.84
N ILE A 245 -3.22 9.05 13.14
CA ILE A 245 -2.99 9.58 11.79
C ILE A 245 -4.01 9.04 10.78
N SER A 246 -4.72 7.95 11.10
CA SER A 246 -5.78 7.43 10.23
C SER A 246 -6.95 8.39 10.05
N ILE A 247 -7.08 9.40 10.91
CA ILE A 247 -8.12 10.44 10.85
C ILE A 247 -7.72 11.59 9.92
N ASP A 248 -6.43 11.75 9.63
CA ASP A 248 -5.91 12.78 8.75
C ASP A 248 -6.50 12.63 7.32
N GLU A 249 -6.99 13.74 6.76
CA GLU A 249 -7.65 13.75 5.46
C GLU A 249 -6.70 13.37 4.32
N GLU A 250 -5.44 13.81 4.39
CA GLU A 250 -4.44 13.50 3.38
C GLU A 250 -4.05 12.01 3.45
N TYR A 251 -3.88 11.45 4.66
CA TYR A 251 -3.69 10.03 4.87
C TYR A 251 -4.85 9.22 4.28
N ALA A 252 -6.09 9.58 4.60
CA ALA A 252 -7.28 8.89 4.11
C ALA A 252 -7.33 8.93 2.57
N LYS A 253 -7.14 10.11 1.98
CA LYS A 253 -7.09 10.29 0.52
C LYS A 253 -6.02 9.42 -0.13
N LYS A 254 -4.78 9.45 0.39
CA LYS A 254 -3.66 8.64 -0.12
C LYS A 254 -3.93 7.14 0.02
N ARG A 255 -4.46 6.71 1.17
CA ARG A 255 -4.76 5.31 1.44
C ARG A 255 -5.83 4.75 0.50
N TYR A 256 -6.99 5.40 0.42
CA TYR A 256 -8.09 4.91 -0.42
C TYR A 256 -7.77 5.03 -1.91
N GLY A 257 -7.14 6.14 -2.30
CA GLY A 257 -6.62 6.37 -3.64
C GLY A 257 -5.70 5.24 -4.11
N MET A 258 -4.67 4.94 -3.32
CA MET A 258 -3.69 3.92 -3.67
C MET A 258 -4.24 2.50 -3.56
N LEU A 259 -5.03 2.19 -2.52
CA LEU A 259 -5.56 0.84 -2.32
C LEU A 259 -6.44 0.39 -3.49
N GLY A 260 -7.37 1.25 -3.92
CA GLY A 260 -8.24 0.96 -5.06
C GLY A 260 -7.43 0.76 -6.35
N GLN A 261 -6.45 1.64 -6.61
CA GLN A 261 -5.57 1.50 -7.77
C GLN A 261 -4.72 0.21 -7.73
N LEU A 262 -4.13 -0.11 -6.58
CA LEU A 262 -3.29 -1.29 -6.41
C LEU A 262 -4.09 -2.59 -6.63
N VAL A 263 -5.28 -2.70 -6.04
CA VAL A 263 -6.16 -3.86 -6.26
C VAL A 263 -6.57 -3.97 -7.72
N ASN A 264 -6.99 -2.85 -8.33
CA ASN A 264 -7.37 -2.83 -9.74
C ASN A 264 -6.25 -3.33 -10.67
N GLN A 265 -5.07 -2.71 -10.56
CA GLN A 265 -3.94 -2.99 -11.44
C GLN A 265 -3.30 -4.36 -11.13
N GLY A 266 -3.29 -4.76 -9.86
CA GLY A 266 -2.85 -6.08 -9.43
C GLY A 266 -3.71 -7.20 -10.00
N ARG A 267 -5.03 -7.08 -9.88
CA ARG A 267 -5.99 -8.03 -10.48
C ARG A 267 -5.91 -8.03 -12.00
N ALA A 268 -5.79 -6.86 -12.64
CA ALA A 268 -5.62 -6.76 -14.09
C ALA A 268 -4.37 -7.50 -14.59
N LEU A 269 -3.25 -7.39 -13.87
CA LEU A 269 -2.04 -8.15 -14.19
C LEU A 269 -2.25 -9.67 -14.09
N ALA A 270 -2.90 -10.14 -13.02
CA ALA A 270 -3.22 -11.56 -12.87
C ALA A 270 -4.10 -12.07 -14.02
N ILE A 271 -5.15 -11.32 -14.38
CA ILE A 271 -6.04 -11.64 -15.51
C ILE A 271 -5.25 -11.72 -16.83
N TYR A 272 -4.38 -10.75 -17.09
CA TYR A 272 -3.53 -10.75 -18.27
C TYR A 272 -2.66 -12.01 -18.33
N GLN A 273 -1.99 -12.37 -17.23
CA GLN A 273 -1.14 -13.55 -17.15
C GLN A 273 -1.93 -14.86 -17.32
N VAL A 274 -3.16 -14.94 -16.79
CA VAL A 274 -4.04 -16.10 -16.99
C VAL A 274 -4.44 -16.25 -18.46
N LYS A 275 -4.74 -15.15 -19.16
CA LYS A 275 -5.00 -15.17 -20.61
C LYS A 275 -3.77 -15.67 -21.39
N GLU A 276 -2.55 -15.29 -21.00
CA GLU A 276 -1.34 -15.85 -21.60
C GLU A 276 -1.17 -17.35 -21.33
N ILE A 277 -1.48 -17.82 -20.12
CA ILE A 277 -1.47 -19.25 -19.77
C ILE A 277 -2.44 -20.01 -20.67
N ILE A 278 -3.68 -19.52 -20.84
CA ILE A 278 -4.68 -20.11 -21.73
C ILE A 278 -4.13 -20.25 -23.15
N ASN A 279 -3.58 -19.17 -23.71
CA ASN A 279 -3.02 -19.17 -25.06
C ASN A 279 -1.88 -20.17 -25.22
N ARG A 280 -0.97 -20.24 -24.23
CA ARG A 280 0.15 -21.21 -24.24
C ARG A 280 -0.34 -22.65 -24.16
N ILE A 281 -1.37 -22.95 -23.36
CA ILE A 281 -1.95 -24.30 -23.30
C ILE A 281 -2.55 -24.66 -24.66
N LYS A 282 -3.33 -23.77 -25.29
CA LYS A 282 -3.91 -24.01 -26.62
C LYS A 282 -2.85 -24.31 -27.67
N GLN A 283 -1.82 -23.48 -27.77
CA GLN A 283 -0.68 -23.69 -28.68
C GLN A 283 0.03 -25.03 -28.41
N ARG A 284 0.26 -25.36 -27.13
CA ARG A 284 0.94 -26.62 -26.76
C ARG A 284 0.08 -27.85 -27.03
N ALA A 285 -1.25 -27.73 -26.93
CA ALA A 285 -2.20 -28.78 -27.27
C ALA A 285 -2.19 -29.06 -28.77
N GLU A 286 -2.24 -28.03 -29.61
CA GLU A 286 -2.13 -28.13 -31.07
C GLU A 286 -0.80 -28.77 -31.50
N ALA A 287 0.30 -28.45 -30.81
CA ALA A 287 1.60 -29.05 -31.04
C ALA A 287 1.75 -30.49 -30.49
N GLY A 288 0.73 -31.06 -29.84
CA GLY A 288 0.78 -32.41 -29.23
C GLY A 288 1.75 -32.54 -28.05
N SER A 289 2.23 -31.41 -27.51
CA SER A 289 3.30 -31.36 -26.49
C SER A 289 2.79 -31.50 -25.04
N LEU A 290 1.48 -31.66 -24.86
CA LEU A 290 0.82 -31.81 -23.55
C LEU A 290 0.57 -33.29 -23.15
N ASN A 291 0.90 -34.26 -24.00
CA ASN A 291 0.66 -35.69 -23.78
C ASN A 291 1.58 -36.34 -22.72
N ARG A 292 2.17 -35.52 -21.83
CA ARG A 292 3.14 -35.91 -20.80
C ARG A 292 2.80 -35.39 -19.39
N GLY A 293 1.64 -34.76 -19.23
CA GLY A 293 1.22 -34.11 -17.99
C GLY A 293 1.12 -32.59 -18.13
N LEU A 294 0.29 -31.98 -17.30
CA LEU A 294 0.06 -30.54 -17.25
C LEU A 294 -0.20 -30.14 -15.80
N ARG A 295 0.62 -29.23 -15.28
CA ARG A 295 0.44 -28.55 -14.01
C ARG A 295 0.33 -27.06 -14.26
N LEU A 296 -0.60 -26.40 -13.58
CA LEU A 296 -0.81 -24.96 -13.70
C LEU A 296 -0.27 -24.25 -12.46
N SER A 297 0.29 -23.08 -12.71
CA SER A 297 0.68 -22.10 -11.71
C SER A 297 -0.15 -20.87 -12.03
N LEU A 298 -1.30 -20.75 -11.36
CA LEU A 298 -2.28 -19.71 -11.59
C LEU A 298 -1.91 -18.48 -10.77
N PRO A 299 -1.43 -17.39 -11.39
CA PRO A 299 -1.21 -16.15 -10.68
C PRO A 299 -2.56 -15.55 -10.28
N TYR A 300 -2.63 -14.99 -9.08
CA TYR A 300 -3.77 -14.21 -8.60
C TYR A 300 -3.27 -13.06 -7.76
N PHE A 301 -4.03 -11.98 -7.69
CA PHE A 301 -3.75 -10.90 -6.75
C PHE A 301 -4.45 -11.20 -5.43
N ASP A 302 -3.69 -11.26 -4.33
CA ASP A 302 -4.22 -11.42 -2.99
C ASP A 302 -4.55 -10.05 -2.42
N ASP A 303 -5.84 -9.72 -2.32
CA ASP A 303 -6.28 -8.41 -1.85
C ASP A 303 -6.08 -8.22 -0.33
N GLN A 304 -5.82 -9.31 0.42
CA GLN A 304 -5.50 -9.21 1.84
C GLN A 304 -4.02 -8.85 2.05
N ASP A 305 -3.13 -9.54 1.34
CA ASP A 305 -1.69 -9.32 1.42
C ASP A 305 -1.19 -8.24 0.44
N LEU A 306 -2.08 -7.73 -0.42
CA LEU A 306 -1.84 -6.74 -1.48
C LEU A 306 -0.69 -7.12 -2.42
N LYS A 307 -0.60 -8.40 -2.82
CA LYS A 307 0.48 -8.91 -3.66
C LYS A 307 0.05 -10.02 -4.61
N LEU A 308 0.83 -10.20 -5.67
CA LEU A 308 0.69 -11.39 -6.51
C LEU A 308 1.13 -12.64 -5.74
N ALA A 309 0.28 -13.65 -5.79
CA ALA A 309 0.52 -14.99 -5.29
C ALA A 309 0.22 -16.03 -6.38
N ILE A 310 0.58 -17.28 -6.11
CA ILE A 310 0.44 -18.38 -7.08
C ILE A 310 -0.35 -19.51 -6.44
N SER A 311 -1.44 -19.91 -7.08
CA SER A 311 -2.14 -21.16 -6.80
C SER A 311 -1.64 -22.25 -7.73
N HIS A 312 -1.25 -23.40 -7.16
CA HIS A 312 -0.76 -24.53 -7.94
C HIS A 312 -1.77 -25.67 -7.92
N PHE A 313 -2.14 -26.13 -9.10
CA PHE A 313 -2.96 -27.33 -9.23
C PHE A 313 -2.57 -28.17 -10.45
N GLU A 314 -2.84 -29.47 -10.33
CA GLU A 314 -2.50 -30.48 -11.33
C GLU A 314 -3.71 -30.73 -12.23
N VAL A 315 -3.49 -30.70 -13.55
CA VAL A 315 -4.53 -30.96 -14.55
C VAL A 315 -4.42 -32.39 -15.08
N ILE A 316 -3.21 -32.78 -15.46
CA ILE A 316 -2.89 -34.13 -15.91
C ILE A 316 -1.62 -34.56 -15.18
N PRO A 317 -1.61 -35.71 -14.50
CA PRO A 317 -0.40 -36.19 -13.87
C PRO A 317 0.67 -36.54 -14.87
N SER A 318 1.91 -36.54 -14.40
CA SER A 318 3.06 -36.92 -15.23
C SER A 318 2.89 -38.34 -15.74
N GLY A 319 2.85 -38.52 -17.06
CA GLY A 319 2.57 -39.82 -17.68
C GLY A 319 2.15 -39.71 -19.14
N ARG A 320 1.99 -40.83 -19.84
CA ARG A 320 1.57 -40.87 -21.26
C ARG A 320 0.05 -40.78 -21.39
N ILE A 321 -0.53 -39.69 -20.90
CA ILE A 321 -1.96 -39.43 -20.99
C ILE A 321 -2.18 -38.43 -22.13
N MET A 322 -3.01 -38.79 -23.11
CA MET A 322 -3.37 -37.88 -24.20
C MET A 322 -4.13 -36.68 -23.63
N PHE A 323 -3.69 -35.47 -23.96
CA PHE A 323 -4.37 -34.26 -23.54
C PHE A 323 -5.74 -34.14 -24.21
N VAL A 324 -6.77 -33.87 -23.42
CA VAL A 324 -8.08 -33.41 -23.91
C VAL A 324 -8.51 -32.16 -23.12
N PRO A 325 -9.16 -31.16 -23.77
CA PRO A 325 -9.56 -29.92 -23.10
C PRO A 325 -10.42 -30.13 -21.85
N GLY A 326 -11.28 -31.16 -21.84
CA GLY A 326 -12.08 -31.54 -20.68
C GLY A 326 -11.29 -31.84 -19.39
N PHE A 327 -10.00 -32.19 -19.48
CA PHE A 327 -9.16 -32.32 -18.28
C PHE A 327 -8.91 -30.98 -17.60
N VAL A 328 -8.75 -29.89 -18.36
CA VAL A 328 -8.61 -28.54 -17.80
C VAL A 328 -9.89 -28.16 -17.06
N VAL A 329 -11.05 -28.33 -17.70
CA VAL A 329 -12.37 -28.04 -17.10
C VAL A 329 -12.57 -28.79 -15.80
N ARG A 330 -12.28 -30.11 -15.78
CA ARG A 330 -12.40 -30.91 -14.56
C ARG A 330 -11.47 -30.43 -13.45
N ALA A 331 -10.22 -30.11 -13.77
CA ALA A 331 -9.25 -29.65 -12.79
C ALA A 331 -9.62 -28.28 -12.20
N VAL A 332 -10.12 -27.38 -13.05
CA VAL A 332 -10.63 -26.06 -12.64
C VAL A 332 -11.80 -26.21 -11.66
N ARG A 333 -12.84 -26.98 -12.00
CA ARG A 333 -13.98 -27.22 -11.11
C ARG A 333 -13.58 -27.83 -9.76
N GLN A 334 -12.60 -28.74 -9.77
CA GLN A 334 -12.06 -29.28 -8.52
C GLN A 334 -11.35 -28.22 -7.68
N GLU A 335 -10.64 -27.29 -8.32
CA GLU A 335 -9.96 -26.19 -7.65
C GLU A 335 -10.95 -25.14 -7.13
N GLU A 336 -12.03 -24.84 -7.86
CA GLU A 336 -13.11 -23.95 -7.42
C GLU A 336 -13.76 -24.43 -6.12
N VAL A 337 -14.01 -25.73 -5.98
CA VAL A 337 -14.52 -26.32 -4.73
C VAL A 337 -13.56 -26.09 -3.58
N LYS A 338 -12.24 -26.21 -3.80
CA LYS A 338 -11.24 -25.92 -2.75
C LYS A 338 -11.22 -24.44 -2.39
N VAL A 339 -11.17 -23.56 -3.39
CA VAL A 339 -11.11 -22.09 -3.19
C VAL A 339 -12.36 -21.58 -2.48
N SER A 340 -13.54 -22.09 -2.84
CA SER A 340 -14.81 -21.70 -2.21
C SER A 340 -14.90 -22.08 -0.72
N GLN A 341 -14.23 -23.17 -0.33
CA GLN A 341 -14.21 -23.66 1.05
C GLN A 341 -13.01 -23.17 1.86
N ASP A 342 -12.00 -22.58 1.22
CA ASP A 342 -10.81 -22.09 1.90
C ASP A 342 -11.10 -20.80 2.68
N THR A 343 -11.13 -20.93 4.01
CA THR A 343 -11.40 -19.83 4.94
C THR A 343 -10.22 -18.91 5.16
N ARG A 344 -9.04 -19.24 4.62
CA ARG A 344 -7.84 -18.39 4.71
C ARG A 344 -7.89 -17.21 3.75
N TYR A 345 -8.65 -17.32 2.65
CA TYR A 345 -8.84 -16.21 1.72
C TYR A 345 -9.89 -15.23 2.23
N SER A 346 -9.61 -13.95 2.04
CA SER A 346 -10.63 -12.90 2.14
C SER A 346 -11.74 -13.13 1.10
N SER A 347 -12.94 -12.58 1.33
CA SER A 347 -14.04 -12.66 0.36
C SER A 347 -13.62 -12.13 -1.01
N SER A 348 -12.94 -10.97 -1.02
CA SER A 348 -12.37 -10.31 -2.20
C SER A 348 -11.41 -11.23 -2.97
N THR A 349 -10.39 -11.76 -2.30
CA THR A 349 -9.37 -12.64 -2.89
C THR A 349 -10.02 -13.91 -3.46
N ARG A 350 -10.97 -14.50 -2.72
CA ARG A 350 -11.70 -15.70 -3.14
C ARG A 350 -12.48 -15.45 -4.43
N LYS A 351 -13.22 -14.34 -4.51
CA LYS A 351 -13.97 -13.97 -5.73
C LYS A 351 -13.05 -13.79 -6.92
N HIS A 352 -11.94 -13.07 -6.73
CA HIS A 352 -10.97 -12.87 -7.80
C HIS A 352 -10.40 -14.21 -8.30
N LEU A 353 -10.03 -15.12 -7.40
CA LEU A 353 -9.58 -16.47 -7.76
C LEU A 353 -10.64 -17.26 -8.54
N LEU A 354 -11.90 -17.24 -8.09
CA LEU A 354 -13.00 -17.91 -8.78
C LEU A 354 -13.24 -17.32 -10.19
N TYR A 355 -13.12 -16.01 -10.34
CA TYR A 355 -13.17 -15.36 -11.66
C TYR A 355 -12.05 -15.83 -12.60
N LEU A 356 -10.81 -15.96 -12.09
CA LEU A 356 -9.68 -16.46 -12.90
C LEU A 356 -9.85 -17.92 -13.30
N LEU A 357 -10.44 -18.74 -12.42
CA LEU A 357 -10.79 -20.13 -12.68
C LEU A 357 -11.90 -20.22 -13.76
N ASP A 358 -12.95 -19.41 -13.65
CA ASP A 358 -14.01 -19.32 -14.66
C ASP A 358 -13.48 -18.91 -16.05
N LEU A 359 -12.52 -17.98 -16.12
CA LEU A 359 -11.84 -17.63 -17.38
C LEU A 359 -11.15 -18.85 -18.02
N LEU A 360 -10.48 -19.69 -17.21
CA LEU A 360 -9.87 -20.92 -17.69
C LEU A 360 -10.94 -21.93 -18.14
N GLU A 361 -11.97 -22.15 -17.35
CA GLU A 361 -13.06 -23.07 -17.68
C GLU A 361 -13.70 -22.72 -19.03
N LYS A 362 -14.18 -21.49 -19.19
CA LYS A 362 -14.82 -21.00 -20.42
C LYS A 362 -13.93 -21.15 -21.64
N ALA A 363 -12.62 -20.92 -21.49
CA ALA A 363 -11.67 -21.01 -22.60
C ALA A 363 -11.48 -22.44 -23.15
N PHE A 364 -11.76 -23.47 -22.35
CA PHE A 364 -11.63 -24.89 -22.72
C PHE A 364 -12.96 -25.64 -22.83
N GLU A 365 -14.06 -25.11 -22.27
CA GLU A 365 -15.41 -25.60 -22.58
C GLU A 365 -15.79 -25.35 -24.04
N ALA A 366 -15.50 -24.16 -24.55
CA ALA A 366 -15.75 -23.79 -25.94
C ALA A 366 -14.96 -24.64 -26.97
N ALA A 367 -13.93 -25.37 -26.53
CA ALA A 367 -13.12 -26.26 -27.36
C ALA A 367 -13.59 -27.74 -27.32
N ASN A 368 -14.63 -28.04 -26.52
CA ASN A 368 -15.27 -29.37 -26.46
C ASN A 368 -16.51 -29.48 -27.37
N LEU A 369 -16.88 -28.39 -28.06
CA LEU A 369 -17.83 -28.34 -29.18
C LEU A 369 -17.04 -28.29 -30.48
#